data_AF-A0A7S1VXD6-F1
#
_entry.id   AF-A0A7S1VXD6-F1
#
_cell.length_a   1.000
_cell.length_b   1.000
_cell.length_c   1.000
_cell.angle_alpha   90.00
_cell.angle_beta   90.00
_cell.angle_gamma   90.00
#
_symmetry.space_group_name_H-M   'P 1'
#
loop_
_entity.id
_entity.type
_entity.pdbx_description
1 polymer ?
#
loop_
_entity_poly.entity_id
_entity_poly.type
_entity_poly.pdbx_seq_one_letter_code
_entity_poly.pdbx_strand_id
1 'polypeptide(L)'
;AGKTDIMQIQKLLSGFIVGLPSDPKMIFHPKNYESTEGKALGLSSFGAVFEDGMKEIDTTDLNAKYHNDLPLLLEEEKILRAFQLARDIFLYTNRRLIDVDTKGLTGKRIKYKSVPYKHVHG
;
A
#
# COMPACT_ATOMS: atom_id res chain seq x y z
N ALA A 1 31.26 5.42 -10.02
CA ALA A 1 30.28 4.32 -9.84
C ALA A 1 28.88 4.91 -10.03
N GLY A 2 28.14 4.46 -11.06
CA GLY A 2 26.79 4.93 -11.32
C GLY A 2 25.88 4.55 -10.16
N LYS A 3 25.40 5.53 -9.40
CA LYS A 3 24.38 5.31 -8.37
C LYS A 3 23.07 5.08 -9.11
N THR A 4 22.54 3.86 -9.04
CA THR A 4 21.23 3.56 -9.61
C THR A 4 20.20 3.53 -8.49
N ASP A 5 19.12 4.27 -8.66
CA ASP A 5 18.02 4.30 -7.72
C ASP A 5 17.16 3.04 -7.90
N ILE A 6 17.16 2.18 -6.88
CA ILE A 6 16.39 0.93 -6.87
C ILE A 6 14.90 1.22 -7.05
N MET A 7 14.41 2.38 -6.61
CA MET A 7 13.00 2.74 -6.76
C MET A 7 12.67 3.10 -8.21
N GLN A 8 13.61 3.72 -8.93
CA GLN A 8 13.41 3.95 -10.37
C GLN A 8 13.37 2.63 -11.15
N ILE A 9 14.24 1.67 -10.81
CA ILE A 9 14.19 0.32 -11.42
C ILE A 9 12.85 -0.35 -11.09
N GLN A 10 12.44 -0.32 -9.82
CA GLN A 10 11.19 -0.93 -9.38
C GLN A 10 9.96 -0.30 -10.08
N LYS A 11 9.96 1.02 -10.26
CA LYS A 11 8.90 1.75 -10.97
C LYS A 11 8.85 1.34 -12.45
N LEU A 12 10.01 1.26 -13.10
CA LEU A 12 10.12 0.83 -14.50
C LEU A 12 9.62 -0.61 -14.69
N LEU A 13 10.09 -1.55 -13.85
CA LEU A 13 9.64 -2.96 -13.91
C LEU A 13 8.15 -3.10 -13.61
N SER A 14 7.61 -2.30 -12.68
CA SER A 14 6.18 -2.27 -12.40
C SER A 14 5.36 -1.85 -13.62
N GLY A 15 5.87 -0.89 -14.41
CA GLY A 15 5.20 -0.45 -15.64
C GLY A 15 4.95 -1.57 -16.65
N PHE A 16 5.85 -2.56 -16.73
CA PHE A 16 5.69 -3.70 -17.64
C PHE A 16 4.70 -4.76 -17.14
N ILE A 17 4.62 -4.98 -15.83
CA ILE A 17 3.87 -6.10 -15.25
C ILE A 17 2.42 -5.71 -14.92
N VAL A 18 2.23 -4.50 -14.41
CA VAL A 18 0.93 -4.05 -13.89
C VAL A 18 -0.08 -3.83 -15.00
N GLY A 19 0.37 -3.47 -16.20
CA GLY A 19 -0.47 -3.23 -17.37
C GLY A 19 -0.29 -1.83 -17.95
N LEU A 20 -0.73 -1.67 -19.19
CA LEU A 20 -0.65 -0.40 -19.91
C LEU A 20 -1.62 0.64 -19.31
N PRO A 21 -1.39 1.94 -19.51
CA PRO A 21 -2.33 2.99 -19.14
C PRO A 21 -3.76 2.81 -19.66
N SER A 22 -3.88 2.14 -20.80
CA SER A 22 -5.14 1.79 -21.47
C SER A 22 -5.90 0.63 -20.83
N ASP A 23 -5.27 -0.15 -19.96
CA ASP A 23 -5.89 -1.34 -19.39
C ASP A 23 -7.04 -0.97 -18.44
N PRO A 24 -8.10 -1.80 -18.35
CA PRO A 24 -9.24 -1.53 -17.49
C PRO A 24 -8.80 -1.37 -16.03
N LYS A 25 -9.16 -0.22 -15.45
CA LYS A 25 -8.85 0.14 -14.06
C LYS A 25 -9.93 -0.39 -13.13
N MET A 26 -9.54 -0.85 -11.94
CA MET A 26 -10.50 -1.23 -10.90
C MET A 26 -11.29 -0.02 -10.42
N ILE A 27 -12.61 -0.18 -10.36
CA ILE A 27 -13.54 0.81 -9.85
C ILE A 27 -14.09 0.27 -8.53
N PHE A 28 -13.71 0.88 -7.41
CA PHE A 28 -14.37 0.57 -6.13
C PHE A 28 -15.72 1.28 -6.08
N HIS A 29 -16.74 0.49 -5.78
CA HIS A 29 -18.07 0.98 -5.49
C HIS A 29 -18.07 1.76 -4.16
N PRO A 30 -19.15 2.54 -3.88
CA PRO A 30 -19.32 3.19 -2.59
C PRO A 30 -19.11 2.22 -1.43
N LYS A 31 -18.62 2.72 -0.29
CA LYS A 31 -18.34 1.88 0.88
C LYS A 31 -19.63 1.18 1.32
N ASN A 32 -19.58 -0.15 1.36
CA ASN A 32 -20.67 -1.01 1.82
C ASN A 32 -20.29 -1.80 3.09
N TYR A 33 -19.27 -1.34 3.83
CA TYR A 33 -18.82 -1.91 5.09
C TYR A 33 -18.78 -0.82 6.17
N GLU A 34 -19.07 -1.19 7.41
CA GLU A 34 -18.92 -0.28 8.55
C GLU A 34 -17.44 -0.19 8.93
N SER A 35 -16.92 1.04 9.07
CA SER A 35 -15.60 1.25 9.66
C SER A 35 -15.72 1.11 11.17
N THR A 36 -15.22 0.02 11.74
CA THR A 36 -15.02 -0.06 13.18
C THR A 36 -13.93 0.92 13.59
N GLU A 37 -14.32 2.05 14.18
CA GLU A 37 -13.39 2.95 14.87
C GLU A 37 -12.81 2.23 16.10
N GLY A 38 -11.68 1.54 15.91
CA GLY A 38 -10.94 0.97 17.03
C GLY A 38 -10.44 2.09 17.93
N LYS A 39 -11.04 2.22 19.13
CA LYS A 39 -10.61 3.12 20.22
C LYS A 39 -9.09 3.16 20.30
N ALA A 40 -8.50 4.34 20.20
CA ALA A 40 -7.09 4.54 20.50
C ALA A 40 -6.91 4.48 22.03
N LEU A 41 -6.47 3.33 22.56
CA LEU A 41 -6.11 3.22 23.98
C LEU A 41 -4.61 3.47 24.15
N GLY A 42 -4.29 4.53 24.90
CA GLY A 42 -3.10 4.71 25.75
C GLY A 42 -1.73 4.32 25.19
N LEU A 43 -0.90 5.33 24.90
CA LEU A 43 0.54 5.26 24.65
C LEU A 43 1.33 4.82 25.90
N SER A 44 1.09 3.61 26.41
CA SER A 44 1.86 3.03 27.51
C SER A 44 1.80 1.51 27.46
N SER A 45 2.67 0.91 26.65
CA SER A 45 3.25 -0.44 26.77
C SER A 45 3.70 -0.90 25.39
N PHE A 46 4.93 -1.38 25.30
CA PHE A 46 5.52 -2.04 24.12
C PHE A 46 4.75 -3.30 23.62
N GLY A 47 3.52 -3.53 24.09
CA GLY A 47 2.62 -4.64 23.74
C GLY A 47 1.21 -4.24 23.29
N ALA A 48 0.89 -2.95 23.10
CA ALA A 48 -0.44 -2.51 22.59
C ALA A 48 -0.61 -2.68 21.07
N VAL A 49 0.45 -3.04 20.33
CA VAL A 49 0.41 -3.31 18.88
C VAL A 49 -0.32 -4.64 18.55
N PHE A 50 -0.72 -5.41 19.56
CA PHE A 50 -1.48 -6.65 19.43
C PHE A 50 -3.01 -6.47 19.58
N GLU A 51 -3.52 -5.23 19.58
CA GLU A 51 -4.97 -5.00 19.61
C GLU A 51 -5.56 -5.21 18.19
N ASP A 52 -6.28 -6.31 18.06
CA ASP A 52 -6.72 -7.01 16.84
C ASP A 52 -7.71 -6.20 15.98
N GLY A 53 -7.20 -5.22 15.23
CA GLY A 53 -8.03 -4.45 14.31
C GLY A 53 -7.25 -3.86 13.14
N MET A 54 -7.68 -4.20 11.92
CA MET A 54 -7.31 -3.43 10.72
C MET A 54 -7.95 -2.05 10.79
N LYS A 55 -7.15 -0.98 10.65
CA LYS A 55 -7.63 0.40 10.59
C LYS A 55 -7.55 0.93 9.17
N GLU A 56 -8.61 1.55 8.69
CA GLU A 56 -8.57 2.27 7.42
C GLU A 56 -7.78 3.57 7.61
N ILE A 57 -6.86 3.86 6.69
CA ILE A 57 -6.03 5.08 6.69
C ILE A 57 -6.53 6.01 5.59
N ASP A 58 -6.46 7.32 5.81
CA ASP A 58 -6.75 8.27 4.74
C ASP A 58 -5.78 8.11 3.56
N THR A 59 -6.34 8.23 2.35
CA THR A 59 -5.61 7.95 1.11
C THR A 59 -4.93 9.19 0.53
N THR A 60 -5.29 10.39 0.98
CA THR A 60 -4.77 11.66 0.42
C THR A 60 -3.27 11.78 0.67
N ASP A 61 -2.86 11.61 1.93
CA ASP A 61 -1.46 11.71 2.35
C ASP A 61 -0.61 10.56 1.78
N LEU A 62 -1.18 9.35 1.72
CA LEU A 62 -0.49 8.19 1.19
C LEU A 62 -0.24 8.32 -0.31
N ASN A 63 -1.20 8.86 -1.08
CA ASN A 63 -0.99 9.14 -2.50
C ASN A 63 0.21 10.09 -2.70
N ALA A 64 0.26 11.21 -1.97
CA ALA A 64 1.37 12.15 -2.07
C ALA A 64 2.72 11.49 -1.72
N LYS A 65 2.76 10.73 -0.63
CA LYS A 65 3.97 10.02 -0.16
C LYS A 65 4.50 9.01 -1.18
N TYR A 66 3.62 8.17 -1.73
CA TYR A 66 4.02 7.09 -2.66
C TYR A 66 4.18 7.55 -4.12
N HIS A 67 3.88 8.81 -4.43
CA HIS A 67 4.25 9.46 -5.68
C HIS A 67 5.57 10.23 -5.59
N ASN A 68 5.80 10.97 -4.50
CA ASN A 68 6.91 11.93 -4.39
C ASN A 68 8.11 11.37 -3.62
N ASP A 69 7.91 10.99 -2.36
CA ASP A 69 9.01 10.62 -1.45
C ASP A 69 9.55 9.23 -1.75
N LEU A 70 8.63 8.31 -2.08
CA LEU A 70 8.94 6.94 -2.43
C LEU A 70 8.14 6.58 -3.68
N PRO A 71 8.70 6.70 -4.90
CA PRO A 71 7.96 6.64 -6.17
C PRO A 71 7.56 5.19 -6.53
N LEU A 72 6.71 4.60 -5.70
CA LEU A 72 6.21 3.23 -5.79
C LEU A 72 5.02 3.11 -6.75
N LEU A 73 4.20 4.17 -6.82
CA LEU A 73 3.05 4.26 -7.70
C LEU A 73 3.46 4.73 -9.10
N LEU A 74 2.77 4.20 -10.11
CA LEU A 74 2.84 4.74 -11.46
C LEU A 74 2.13 6.11 -11.51
N GLU A 75 2.41 6.91 -12.53
CA GLU A 75 1.94 8.31 -12.64
C GLU A 75 0.40 8.43 -12.61
N GLU A 76 -0.32 7.50 -13.24
CA GLU A 76 -1.79 7.46 -13.23
C GLU A 76 -2.40 6.50 -12.19
N GLU A 77 -1.54 5.87 -11.38
CA GLU A 77 -1.98 4.93 -10.35
C GLU A 77 -2.40 5.70 -9.11
N LYS A 78 -3.61 5.43 -8.60
CA LYS A 78 -4.15 6.09 -7.40
C LYS A 78 -4.49 5.04 -6.37
N ILE A 79 -4.11 5.31 -5.12
CA ILE A 79 -4.58 4.55 -3.95
C ILE A 79 -6.04 4.95 -3.74
N LEU A 80 -6.91 3.94 -3.76
CA LEU A 80 -8.34 4.11 -3.57
C LEU A 80 -8.73 3.79 -2.13
N ARG A 81 -8.08 2.81 -1.50
CA ARG A 81 -8.24 2.46 -0.07
C ARG A 81 -6.91 2.01 0.51
N ALA A 82 -6.71 2.23 1.80
CA ALA A 82 -5.53 1.78 2.52
C ALA A 82 -5.92 1.27 3.90
N PHE A 83 -5.32 0.15 4.31
CA PHE A 83 -5.55 -0.45 5.61
C PHE A 83 -4.23 -0.73 6.31
N GLN A 84 -4.16 -0.39 7.59
CA GLN A 84 -3.03 -0.72 8.45
C GLN A 84 -3.40 -1.87 9.37
N LEU A 85 -2.53 -2.88 9.44
CA LEU A 85 -2.57 -3.90 10.47
C LEU A 85 -1.23 -3.92 11.18
N ALA A 86 -1.22 -3.50 12.45
CA ALA A 86 0.01 -3.34 13.22
C ALA A 86 1.06 -2.47 12.48
N ARG A 87 2.08 -3.10 11.88
CA ARG A 87 3.16 -2.43 11.12
C ARG A 87 3.05 -2.57 9.61
N ASP A 88 2.12 -3.38 9.14
CA ASP A 88 1.95 -3.68 7.73
C ASP A 88 0.83 -2.81 7.15
N ILE A 89 0.97 -2.45 5.87
CA ILE A 89 0.03 -1.59 5.16
C ILE A 89 -0.41 -2.28 3.87
N PHE A 90 -1.72 -2.41 3.71
CA PHE A 90 -2.37 -2.90 2.50
C PHE A 90 -2.91 -1.72 1.70
N LEU A 91 -2.34 -1.47 0.53
CA LEU A 91 -2.76 -0.42 -0.39
C LEU A 91 -3.56 -1.03 -1.54
N TYR A 92 -4.81 -0.64 -1.65
CA TYR A 92 -5.67 -0.99 -2.76
C TYR A 92 -5.66 0.15 -3.76
N THR A 93 -4.95 -0.04 -4.87
CA THR A 93 -4.89 0.95 -5.95
C THR A 93 -5.94 0.65 -7.00
N ASN A 94 -6.08 1.54 -7.99
CA ASN A 94 -6.88 1.30 -9.19
C ASN A 94 -6.27 0.25 -10.14
N ARG A 95 -5.07 -0.28 -9.87
CA ARG A 95 -4.39 -1.27 -10.74
C ARG A 95 -4.00 -2.57 -10.04
N ARG A 96 -3.61 -2.52 -8.77
CA ARG A 96 -3.09 -3.66 -8.01
C ARG A 96 -3.33 -3.52 -6.51
N LEU A 97 -3.25 -4.65 -5.83
CA LEU A 97 -3.02 -4.69 -4.39
C LEU A 97 -1.51 -4.57 -4.13
N ILE A 98 -1.12 -3.72 -3.18
CA ILE A 98 0.26 -3.62 -2.71
C ILE A 98 0.27 -3.93 -1.21
N ASP A 99 1.05 -4.94 -0.84
CA ASP A 99 1.33 -5.31 0.54
C ASP A 99 2.71 -4.75 0.92
N VAL A 100 2.72 -3.86 1.91
CA VAL A 100 3.91 -3.19 2.46
C VAL A 100 4.18 -3.76 3.84
N ASP A 101 5.14 -4.68 3.89
CA ASP A 101 5.42 -5.50 5.05
C ASP A 101 6.73 -5.05 5.71
N THR A 102 6.62 -4.56 6.96
CA THR A 102 7.76 -4.01 7.70
C THR A 102 8.43 -5.11 8.52
N LYS A 103 9.59 -5.59 8.05
CA LYS A 103 10.34 -6.69 8.64
C LYS A 103 11.43 -6.25 9.61
N GLY A 104 11.69 -7.15 10.55
CA GLY A 104 12.77 -7.05 11.53
C GLY A 104 12.41 -6.25 12.78
N LEU A 105 13.31 -6.31 13.76
CA LEU A 105 13.15 -5.64 15.05
C LEU A 105 13.28 -4.11 14.90
N THR A 106 14.16 -3.65 13.99
CA THR A 106 14.43 -2.21 13.76
C THR A 106 13.53 -1.57 12.71
N GLY A 107 12.69 -2.34 12.00
CA GLY A 107 11.81 -1.84 10.94
C GLY A 107 12.51 -1.30 9.69
N LYS A 108 13.84 -1.47 9.57
CA LYS A 108 14.62 -0.94 8.44
C LYS A 108 14.46 -1.75 7.14
N ARG A 109 13.87 -2.94 7.19
CA ARG A 109 13.67 -3.80 6.01
C ARG A 109 12.21 -3.78 5.65
N ILE A 110 11.88 -3.30 4.46
CA ILE A 110 10.51 -3.25 3.96
C ILE A 110 10.42 -4.16 2.74
N LYS A 111 9.43 -5.05 2.76
CA LYS A 111 9.09 -5.90 1.62
C LYS A 111 7.87 -5.30 0.94
N TYR A 112 8.00 -5.00 -0.34
CA TYR A 112 6.89 -4.55 -1.19
C TYR A 112 6.45 -5.71 -2.07
N LYS A 113 5.20 -6.13 -1.95
CA LYS A 113 4.61 -7.16 -2.81
C LYS A 113 3.45 -6.55 -3.59
N SER A 114 3.55 -6.58 -4.92
CA SER A 114 2.48 -6.14 -5.83
C SER A 114 1.75 -7.34 -6.41
N VAL A 115 0.42 -7.33 -6.32
CA VAL A 115 -0.47 -8.32 -6.92
C VAL A 115 -1.42 -7.61 -7.89
N PRO A 116 -1.18 -7.67 -9.21
CA PRO A 116 -2.09 -7.11 -10.21
C PRO A 116 -3.43 -7.84 -10.20
N TYR A 117 -4.54 -7.10 -10.24
CA TYR A 117 -5.88 -7.70 -10.16
C TYR A 117 -6.19 -8.66 -11.33
N LYS A 118 -5.60 -8.43 -12.50
CA LYS A 118 -5.78 -9.31 -13.68
C LYS A 118 -5.34 -10.76 -13.47
N HIS A 119 -4.51 -11.02 -12.46
CA HIS A 119 -4.02 -12.36 -12.11
C HIS A 119 -4.70 -12.94 -10.87
N VAL A 120 -5.70 -12.25 -10.31
CA VAL A 120 -6.50 -12.77 -9.20
C VAL A 120 -7.69 -13.48 -9.81
N HIS A 121 -7.72 -14.80 -9.69
CA HIS A 121 -8.80 -15.65 -10.14
C HIS A 121 -9.51 -16.26 -8.92
N GLY A 122 -10.83 -16.41 -9.01
CA GLY A 122 -11.67 -17.06 -8.00
C GLY A 122 -11.96 -18.50 -8.35
#